data_AF-A0A2E7W2B6-F1
#
_entry.id   AF-A0A2E7W2B6-F1
#
_cell.length_a   1.000
_cell.length_b   1.000
_cell.length_c   1.000
_cell.angle_alpha   90.00
_cell.angle_beta   90.00
_cell.angle_gamma   90.00
#
_symmetry.space_group_name_H-M   'P 1'
#
loop_
_entity.id
_entity.type
_entity.pdbx_description
1 polymer ?
#
loop_
_entity_poly.entity_id
_entity_poly.type
_entity_poly.pdbx_seq_one_letter_code
_entity_poly.pdbx_strand_id
1 'polypeptide(L)'
;MVRSFLIGSTVYSKTGSSYIVDEVADNIIYCTSHNGVEHDFSSHLLYTEEEWNSSKNPILDVIYANIKVSSFYNAKNFRIPLASAEKFLTRCETLIPNLIDYVSYFIARSYIIETNRNSQNILLSKFKCRQIFEDHAPDVKSVALGKALNINPLMISNLAELGENGLMAILNKGLEAHVKEYQIFCSKTKTNV
;
A
#
# COMPACT_ATOMS: atom_id res chain seq x y z
N MET A 1 -8.46 -4.76 30.43
CA MET A 1 -9.03 -3.64 29.65
C MET A 1 -9.94 -4.23 28.60
N VAL A 2 -11.19 -3.78 28.52
CA VAL A 2 -12.12 -4.16 27.45
C VAL A 2 -11.68 -3.40 26.20
N ARG A 3 -11.39 -4.10 25.10
CA ARG A 3 -11.10 -3.46 23.81
C ARG A 3 -12.36 -2.78 23.32
N SER A 4 -12.35 -1.44 23.26
CA SER A 4 -13.46 -0.67 22.72
C SER A 4 -13.15 -0.26 21.28
N PHE A 5 -13.76 -0.97 20.34
CA PHE A 5 -13.77 -0.61 18.93
C PHE A 5 -14.83 0.47 18.72
N LEU A 6 -14.45 1.63 18.20
CA LEU A 6 -15.36 2.75 17.96
C LEU A 6 -15.85 2.72 16.52
N ILE A 7 -17.15 2.95 16.31
CA ILE A 7 -17.69 3.13 14.95
C ILE A 7 -16.99 4.33 14.28
N GLY A 8 -16.63 4.16 13.01
CA GLY A 8 -15.84 5.09 12.22
C GLY A 8 -14.32 5.03 12.49
N SER A 9 -13.85 4.22 13.44
CA SER A 9 -12.41 4.11 13.73
C SER A 9 -11.70 3.12 12.83
N THR A 10 -10.40 3.34 12.62
CA THR A 10 -9.55 2.42 11.87
C THR A 10 -9.07 1.27 12.78
N VAL A 11 -9.22 0.04 12.30
CA VAL A 11 -8.76 -1.18 12.96
C VAL A 11 -7.86 -1.98 12.03
N TYR A 12 -7.00 -2.80 12.62
CA TYR A 12 -5.97 -3.55 11.90
C TYR A 12 -6.10 -5.04 12.19
N SER A 13 -6.12 -5.85 11.15
CA SER A 13 -5.98 -7.30 11.32
C SER A 13 -4.56 -7.67 11.76
N LYS A 14 -4.37 -8.89 12.27
CA LYS A 14 -3.04 -9.49 12.48
C LYS A 14 -2.13 -9.47 11.24
N THR A 15 -2.71 -9.42 10.05
CA THR A 15 -1.98 -9.35 8.78
C THR A 15 -1.67 -7.93 8.33
N GLY A 16 -2.08 -6.91 9.10
CA GLY A 16 -1.79 -5.50 8.85
C GLY A 16 -2.65 -4.85 7.76
N SER A 17 -3.77 -5.47 7.39
CA SER A 17 -4.83 -4.82 6.61
C SER A 17 -5.63 -3.89 7.51
N SER A 18 -5.99 -2.71 7.00
CA SER A 18 -6.82 -1.73 7.71
C SER A 18 -8.28 -1.81 7.27
N TYR A 19 -9.19 -1.56 8.21
CA TYR A 19 -10.63 -1.49 8.00
C TYR A 19 -11.21 -0.35 8.83
N ILE A 20 -12.33 0.23 8.40
CA ILE A 20 -13.14 1.19 9.14
C ILE A 20 -14.25 0.42 9.82
N VAL A 21 -14.41 0.58 11.13
CA VAL A 21 -15.50 -0.07 11.87
C VAL A 21 -16.83 0.59 11.51
N ASP A 22 -17.79 -0.19 11.03
CA ASP A 22 -19.15 0.28 10.73
C ASP A 22 -20.09 0.00 11.90
N GLU A 23 -19.96 -1.17 12.52
CA GLU A 23 -20.81 -1.62 13.61
C GLU A 23 -20.06 -2.58 14.56
N VAL A 24 -20.48 -2.61 15.83
CA VAL A 24 -19.96 -3.53 16.85
C VAL A 24 -21.14 -4.19 17.54
N ALA A 25 -21.30 -5.51 17.38
CA ALA A 25 -22.37 -6.28 18.02
C ALA A 25 -21.83 -7.64 18.50
N ASP A 26 -22.20 -8.05 19.73
CA ASP A 26 -21.91 -9.39 20.27
C ASP A 26 -20.47 -9.89 20.04
N ASN A 27 -19.49 -9.03 20.28
CA ASN A 27 -18.05 -9.32 20.13
C ASN A 27 -17.57 -9.52 18.68
N ILE A 28 -18.44 -9.22 17.70
CA ILE A 28 -18.16 -9.13 16.28
C ILE A 28 -18.04 -7.65 15.89
N ILE A 29 -17.00 -7.35 15.12
CA ILE A 29 -16.72 -6.03 14.58
C ILE A 29 -16.98 -6.09 13.08
N TYR A 30 -17.99 -5.37 12.63
CA TYR A 30 -18.30 -5.18 11.22
C TYR A 30 -17.49 -4.00 10.72
N CYS A 31 -16.74 -4.20 9.63
CA CYS A 31 -15.83 -3.22 9.12
C CYS A 31 -15.85 -3.15 7.59
N THR A 32 -15.66 -1.96 7.05
CA THR A 32 -15.49 -1.71 5.63
C THR A 32 -14.02 -1.44 5.34
N SER A 33 -13.46 -2.18 4.40
CA SER A 33 -12.12 -1.89 3.89
C SER A 33 -12.15 -0.66 2.97
N HIS A 34 -11.00 -0.06 2.69
CA HIS A 34 -10.89 1.19 1.94
C HIS A 34 -11.45 1.14 0.50
N ASN A 35 -11.67 -0.06 -0.05
CA ASN A 35 -12.28 -0.28 -1.36
C ASN A 35 -13.81 -0.52 -1.29
N GLY A 36 -14.42 -0.33 -0.12
CA GLY A 36 -15.86 -0.48 0.10
C GLY A 36 -16.35 -1.91 0.36
N VAL A 37 -15.45 -2.89 0.56
CA VAL A 37 -15.86 -4.26 0.90
C VAL A 37 -16.09 -4.39 2.40
N GLU A 38 -17.26 -4.89 2.77
CA GLU A 38 -17.69 -5.20 4.13
C GLU A 38 -17.10 -6.54 4.63
N HIS A 39 -16.75 -6.59 5.91
CA HIS A 39 -16.14 -7.72 6.59
C HIS A 39 -16.63 -7.82 8.03
N ASP A 40 -16.74 -9.02 8.57
CA ASP A 40 -16.96 -9.25 9.99
C ASP A 40 -15.75 -9.96 10.63
N PHE A 41 -15.37 -9.51 11.82
CA PHE A 41 -14.27 -10.09 12.56
C PHE A 41 -14.65 -10.29 14.02
N SER A 42 -14.20 -11.39 14.62
CA SER A 42 -14.16 -11.43 16.08
C SER A 42 -13.20 -10.37 16.62
N SER A 43 -13.59 -9.67 17.68
CA SER A 43 -12.85 -8.57 18.32
C SER A 43 -11.39 -8.89 18.69
N HIS A 44 -11.08 -10.15 18.99
CA HIS A 44 -9.73 -10.61 19.36
C HIS A 44 -8.78 -10.78 18.16
N LEU A 45 -9.30 -10.76 16.93
CA LEU A 45 -8.54 -10.85 15.68
C LEU A 45 -8.10 -9.48 15.14
N LEU A 46 -8.66 -8.41 15.70
CA LEU A 46 -8.36 -7.04 15.36
C LEU A 46 -7.54 -6.36 16.46
N TYR A 47 -6.75 -5.39 16.04
CA TYR A 47 -6.07 -4.42 16.87
C TYR A 47 -6.69 -3.06 16.61
N THR A 48 -6.90 -2.28 17.66
CA THR A 48 -7.19 -0.84 17.48
C THR A 48 -5.98 -0.14 16.88
N GLU A 49 -6.16 1.08 16.35
CA GLU A 49 -5.04 1.89 15.89
C GLU A 49 -3.99 2.14 16.98
N GLU A 50 -4.41 2.37 18.22
CA GLU A 50 -3.51 2.49 19.37
C GLU A 50 -2.77 1.19 19.64
N GLU A 51 -3.44 0.03 19.62
CA GLU A 51 -2.79 -1.27 19.84
C GLU A 51 -1.83 -1.63 18.70
N TRP A 52 -2.19 -1.31 17.47
CA TRP A 52 -1.36 -1.52 16.30
C TRP A 52 -0.09 -0.66 16.37
N ASN A 53 -0.23 0.63 16.66
CA ASN A 53 0.89 1.54 16.83
C ASN A 53 1.70 1.27 18.11
N SER A 54 1.06 0.75 19.17
CA SER A 54 1.70 0.37 20.43
C SER A 54 2.30 -1.02 20.40
N SER A 55 2.03 -1.82 19.34
CA SER A 55 2.78 -3.03 19.02
C SER A 55 4.18 -2.62 18.55
N LYS A 56 4.98 -2.08 19.48
CA LYS A 56 6.39 -1.76 19.29
C LYS A 56 7.08 -3.05 18.95
N ASN A 57 7.26 -3.27 17.66
CA ASN A 57 8.19 -4.26 17.16
C ASN A 57 9.39 -3.45 16.66
N PRO A 58 10.44 -3.28 17.49
CA PRO A 58 11.60 -2.47 17.12
C PRO A 58 12.24 -2.94 15.81
N ILE A 59 12.08 -4.21 15.47
CA ILE A 59 12.54 -4.78 14.20
C ILE A 59 11.73 -4.20 13.03
N LEU A 60 10.39 -4.13 13.14
CA LEU A 60 9.54 -3.51 12.12
C LEU A 60 9.82 -2.01 11.98
N ASP A 61 10.02 -1.29 13.07
CA ASP A 61 10.35 0.14 13.02
C ASP A 61 11.66 0.39 12.27
N VAL A 62 12.69 -0.41 12.56
CA VAL A 62 13.97 -0.37 11.83
C VAL A 62 13.78 -0.75 10.35
N ILE A 63 12.97 -1.76 10.05
CA ILE A 63 12.65 -2.16 8.67
C ILE A 63 11.97 -1.01 7.92
N TYR A 64 10.94 -0.40 8.50
CA TYR A 64 10.23 0.71 7.88
C TYR A 64 11.11 1.94 7.68
N ALA A 65 11.96 2.28 8.65
CA ALA A 65 12.94 3.34 8.52
C ALA A 65 13.91 3.07 7.36
N ASN A 66 14.36 1.82 7.21
CA ASN A 66 15.25 1.42 6.13
C ASN A 66 14.57 1.38 4.75
N ILE A 67 13.30 0.95 4.68
CA ILE A 67 12.49 1.00 3.45
C ILE A 67 12.36 2.45 2.99
N LYS A 68 12.09 3.38 3.90
CA LYS A 68 11.92 4.82 3.61
C LYS A 68 13.14 5.42 2.91
N VAL A 69 14.34 4.97 3.22
CA VAL A 69 15.59 5.47 2.60
C VAL A 69 16.16 4.53 1.52
N SER A 70 15.38 3.55 1.07
CA SER A 70 15.82 2.54 0.11
C SER A 70 16.05 3.09 -1.30
N SER A 71 16.76 2.31 -2.12
CA SER A 71 17.04 2.62 -3.53
C SER A 71 15.78 2.78 -4.39
N PHE A 72 14.65 2.18 -3.99
CA PHE A 72 13.36 2.36 -4.65
C PHE A 72 12.95 3.84 -4.67
N TYR A 73 13.10 4.55 -3.56
CA TYR A 73 12.79 5.97 -3.40
C TYR A 73 13.93 6.91 -3.83
N ASN A 74 14.99 6.40 -4.46
CA ASN A 74 16.04 7.27 -4.99
C ASN A 74 15.63 7.89 -6.34
N ALA A 75 15.36 9.18 -6.35
CA ALA A 75 14.99 9.96 -7.54
C ALA A 75 16.11 10.89 -8.06
N LYS A 76 17.32 10.88 -7.48
CA LYS A 76 18.37 11.90 -7.72
C LYS A 76 18.74 12.12 -9.20
N ASN A 77 18.54 11.11 -10.05
CA ASN A 77 18.89 11.17 -11.47
C ASN A 77 17.71 11.54 -12.38
N PHE A 78 16.51 11.75 -11.84
CA PHE A 78 15.31 12.03 -12.60
C PHE A 78 14.82 13.44 -12.29
N ARG A 79 14.63 14.25 -13.33
CA ARG A 79 14.05 15.59 -13.22
C ARG A 79 12.63 15.54 -13.77
N ILE A 80 11.68 15.21 -12.90
CA ILE A 80 10.25 15.18 -13.24
C ILE A 80 9.62 16.47 -12.72
N PRO A 81 8.93 17.27 -13.55
CA PRO A 81 8.20 18.43 -13.07
C PRO A 81 7.13 18.03 -12.05
N LEU A 82 7.02 18.79 -10.96
CA LEU A 82 6.09 18.50 -9.86
C LEU A 82 4.64 18.27 -10.36
N ALA A 83 4.14 19.17 -11.21
CA ALA A 83 2.80 19.08 -11.76
C ALA A 83 2.58 17.80 -12.59
N SER A 84 3.58 17.38 -13.36
CA SER A 84 3.51 16.13 -14.12
C SER A 84 3.50 14.90 -13.21
N ALA A 85 4.29 14.93 -12.14
CA ALA A 85 4.34 13.86 -11.14
C ALA A 85 3.00 13.70 -10.41
N GLU A 86 2.43 14.80 -9.92
CA GLU A 86 1.12 14.81 -9.24
C GLU A 86 -0.01 14.35 -10.16
N LYS A 87 -0.03 14.86 -11.40
CA LYS A 87 -1.00 14.44 -12.42
C LYS A 87 -0.87 12.96 -12.72
N PHE A 88 0.34 12.45 -12.91
CA PHE A 88 0.58 11.03 -13.16
C PHE A 88 0.08 10.15 -12.01
N LEU A 89 0.46 10.45 -10.76
CA LEU A 89 0.04 9.68 -9.57
C LEU A 89 -1.48 9.65 -9.40
N THR A 90 -2.13 10.81 -9.54
CA THR A 90 -3.58 10.93 -9.42
C THR A 90 -4.29 10.07 -10.47
N ARG A 91 -3.79 10.10 -11.71
CA ARG A 91 -4.37 9.31 -12.81
C ARG A 91 -4.12 7.82 -12.64
N CYS A 92 -2.96 7.41 -12.15
CA CYS A 92 -2.66 6.01 -11.84
C CYS A 92 -3.66 5.42 -10.84
N GLU A 93 -3.91 6.13 -9.72
CA GLU A 93 -4.85 5.67 -8.69
C GLU A 93 -6.30 5.66 -9.20
N THR A 94 -6.68 6.64 -10.04
CA THR A 94 -8.03 6.71 -10.63
C THR A 94 -8.29 5.57 -11.61
N LEU A 95 -7.30 5.23 -12.45
CA LEU A 95 -7.46 4.22 -13.49
C LEU A 95 -7.38 2.78 -12.96
N ILE A 96 -6.56 2.55 -11.94
CA ILE A 96 -6.37 1.22 -11.35
C ILE A 96 -6.55 1.34 -9.83
N PRO A 97 -7.71 0.93 -9.31
CA PRO A 97 -7.97 0.95 -7.88
C PRO A 97 -6.90 0.18 -7.09
N ASN A 98 -6.51 0.70 -5.93
CA ASN A 98 -5.49 0.10 -5.04
C ASN A 98 -4.09 -0.03 -5.65
N LEU A 99 -3.81 0.64 -6.78
CA LEU A 99 -2.49 0.55 -7.41
C LEU A 99 -1.40 1.08 -6.49
N ILE A 100 -1.60 2.26 -5.88
CA ILE A 100 -0.58 2.83 -5.01
C ILE A 100 -0.40 2.01 -3.74
N ASP A 101 -1.49 1.48 -3.16
CA ASP A 101 -1.40 0.58 -1.99
C ASP A 101 -0.59 -0.67 -2.32
N TYR A 102 -0.88 -1.28 -3.48
CA TYR A 102 -0.15 -2.44 -3.96
C TYR A 102 1.33 -2.13 -4.19
N VAL A 103 1.64 -1.04 -4.91
CA VAL A 103 3.00 -0.62 -5.22
C VAL A 103 3.79 -0.33 -3.93
N SER A 104 3.19 0.36 -2.97
CA SER A 104 3.83 0.67 -1.69
C SER A 104 4.18 -0.61 -0.92
N TYR A 105 3.28 -1.59 -0.89
CA TYR A 105 3.51 -2.90 -0.28
C TYR A 105 4.54 -3.72 -1.05
N PHE A 106 4.48 -3.72 -2.38
CA PHE A 106 5.41 -4.41 -3.25
C PHE A 106 6.85 -3.90 -3.08
N ILE A 107 7.04 -2.58 -3.00
CA ILE A 107 8.35 -1.95 -2.73
C ILE A 107 8.90 -2.43 -1.39
N ALA A 108 8.08 -2.37 -0.33
CA ALA A 108 8.48 -2.79 1.00
C ALA A 108 8.85 -4.28 1.06
N ARG A 109 8.07 -5.13 0.39
CA ARG A 109 8.33 -6.57 0.28
C ARG A 109 9.60 -6.85 -0.52
N SER A 110 9.79 -6.17 -1.65
CA SER A 110 10.98 -6.31 -2.50
C SER A 110 12.24 -5.93 -1.74
N TYR A 111 12.21 -4.82 -1.00
CA TYR A 111 13.31 -4.41 -0.12
C TYR A 111 13.69 -5.49 0.90
N ILE A 112 12.70 -6.12 1.54
CA ILE A 112 12.93 -7.20 2.52
C ILE A 112 13.55 -8.44 1.85
N ILE A 113 13.10 -8.79 0.65
CA ILE A 113 13.64 -9.92 -0.11
C ILE A 113 15.10 -9.63 -0.50
N GLU A 114 15.39 -8.43 -1.00
CA GLU A 114 16.73 -8.03 -1.42
C GLU A 114 17.74 -7.98 -0.27
N THR A 115 17.32 -7.56 0.92
CA THR A 115 18.22 -7.36 2.07
C THR A 115 18.44 -8.59 2.94
N ASN A 116 17.74 -9.69 2.64
CA ASN A 116 17.99 -11.06 3.10
C ASN A 116 18.27 -11.23 4.62
N ARG A 117 17.45 -10.61 5.47
CA ARG A 117 17.47 -10.82 6.93
C ARG A 117 16.21 -11.59 7.37
N ASN A 118 16.28 -12.92 7.43
CA ASN A 118 15.32 -13.79 8.13
C ASN A 118 13.82 -13.54 7.83
N SER A 119 13.50 -13.31 6.56
CA SER A 119 12.32 -12.56 6.12
C SER A 119 11.05 -13.36 5.81
N GLN A 120 11.07 -14.69 5.91
CA GLN A 120 9.94 -15.53 5.45
C GLN A 120 8.63 -15.32 6.24
N ASN A 121 8.67 -14.67 7.41
CA ASN A 121 7.50 -14.44 8.27
C ASN A 121 7.27 -12.98 8.66
N ILE A 122 7.92 -12.00 8.02
CA ILE A 122 7.70 -10.58 8.34
C ILE A 122 6.39 -10.13 7.72
N LEU A 123 5.37 -9.94 8.56
CA LEU A 123 4.08 -9.38 8.16
C LEU A 123 4.18 -7.86 8.13
N LEU A 124 4.17 -7.30 6.91
CA LEU A 124 4.15 -5.87 6.66
C LEU A 124 2.73 -5.29 6.75
N SER A 125 2.61 -4.11 7.36
CA SER A 125 1.38 -3.33 7.39
C SER A 125 1.18 -2.64 6.05
N LYS A 126 0.05 -2.89 5.37
CA LYS A 126 -0.30 -2.16 4.14
C LYS A 126 -0.38 -0.66 4.39
N PHE A 127 -0.94 -0.26 5.53
CA PHE A 127 -1.06 1.14 5.94
C PHE A 127 0.31 1.80 6.15
N LYS A 128 1.23 1.19 6.90
CA LYS A 128 2.58 1.77 7.08
C LYS A 128 3.35 1.81 5.77
N CYS A 129 3.20 0.82 4.91
CA CYS A 129 3.77 0.86 3.56
C CYS A 129 3.23 2.06 2.77
N ARG A 130 1.91 2.29 2.77
CA ARG A 130 1.29 3.44 2.12
C ARG A 130 1.75 4.76 2.73
N GLN A 131 1.83 4.85 4.05
CA GLN A 131 2.31 6.05 4.76
C GLN A 131 3.75 6.38 4.36
N ILE A 132 4.65 5.39 4.33
CA ILE A 132 6.04 5.59 3.88
C ILE A 132 6.07 6.07 2.43
N PHE A 133 5.24 5.51 1.57
CA PHE A 133 5.14 5.98 0.19
C PHE A 133 4.70 7.45 0.14
N GLU A 134 3.64 7.81 0.86
CA GLU A 134 3.07 9.17 0.87
C GLU A 134 3.96 10.23 1.50
N ASP A 135 4.79 9.86 2.47
CA ASP A 135 5.78 10.75 3.13
C ASP A 135 6.83 11.32 2.16
N HIS A 136 6.91 10.80 0.92
CA HIS A 136 7.83 11.27 -0.10
C HIS A 136 7.22 12.35 -1.00
N ALA A 137 8.09 13.19 -1.56
CA ALA A 137 7.71 14.18 -2.56
C ALA A 137 7.12 13.50 -3.82
N PRO A 138 6.20 14.15 -4.57
CA PRO A 138 5.51 13.53 -5.71
C PRO A 138 6.43 12.99 -6.81
N ASP A 139 7.55 13.66 -7.08
CA ASP A 139 8.56 13.22 -8.04
C ASP A 139 9.18 11.87 -7.60
N VAL A 140 9.54 11.75 -6.32
CA VAL A 140 10.05 10.51 -5.73
C VAL A 140 9.01 9.39 -5.80
N LYS A 141 7.76 9.68 -5.42
CA LYS A 141 6.64 8.72 -5.50
C LYS A 141 6.43 8.22 -6.92
N SER A 142 6.48 9.12 -7.90
CA SER A 142 6.31 8.77 -9.32
C SER A 142 7.45 7.90 -9.83
N VAL A 143 8.70 8.21 -9.46
CA VAL A 143 9.87 7.37 -9.79
C VAL A 143 9.75 5.98 -9.16
N ALA A 144 9.35 5.91 -7.89
CA ALA A 144 9.19 4.65 -7.18
C ALA A 144 8.11 3.76 -7.82
N LEU A 145 6.97 4.34 -8.18
CA LEU A 145 5.92 3.67 -8.94
C LEU A 145 6.44 3.19 -10.30
N GLY A 146 7.13 4.06 -11.03
CA GLY A 146 7.72 3.72 -12.32
C GLY A 146 8.63 2.50 -12.22
N LYS A 147 9.57 2.51 -11.27
CA LYS A 147 10.46 1.36 -11.04
C LYS A 147 9.69 0.09 -10.68
N ALA A 148 8.71 0.18 -9.77
CA ALA A 148 7.92 -0.97 -9.34
C ALA A 148 7.12 -1.62 -10.49
N LEU A 149 6.66 -0.82 -11.45
CA LEU A 149 5.95 -1.29 -12.64
C LEU A 149 6.85 -1.47 -13.87
N ASN A 150 8.17 -1.41 -13.70
CA ASN A 150 9.16 -1.48 -14.79
C ASN A 150 8.92 -0.44 -15.91
N ILE A 151 8.42 0.74 -15.54
CA ILE A 151 8.27 1.92 -16.39
C ILE A 151 9.49 2.80 -16.23
N ASN A 152 10.11 3.21 -17.34
CA ASN A 152 11.24 4.13 -17.31
C ASN A 152 10.81 5.49 -16.71
N PRO A 153 11.42 5.95 -15.60
CA PRO A 153 10.98 7.19 -14.96
C PRO A 153 11.12 8.45 -15.81
N LEU A 154 11.98 8.43 -16.84
CA LEU A 154 12.09 9.53 -17.82
C LEU A 154 10.82 9.71 -18.67
N MET A 155 9.96 8.69 -18.75
CA MET A 155 8.71 8.74 -19.51
C MET A 155 7.55 9.33 -18.71
N ILE A 156 7.69 9.52 -17.40
CA ILE A 156 6.57 9.91 -16.51
C ILE A 156 5.91 11.21 -16.97
N SER A 157 6.69 12.22 -17.37
CA SER A 157 6.14 13.48 -17.88
C SER A 157 5.27 13.28 -19.13
N ASN A 158 5.67 12.37 -20.02
CA ASN A 158 4.90 12.05 -21.22
C ASN A 158 3.66 11.20 -20.89
N LEU A 159 3.78 10.27 -19.94
CA LEU A 159 2.68 9.42 -19.47
C LEU A 159 1.60 10.24 -18.75
N ALA A 160 1.98 11.32 -18.06
CA ALA A 160 1.05 12.26 -17.44
C ALA A 160 0.09 12.91 -18.45
N GLU A 161 0.53 13.07 -19.70
CA GLU A 161 -0.24 13.66 -20.81
C GLU A 161 -0.91 12.63 -21.73
N LEU A 162 -0.61 11.35 -21.56
CA LEU A 162 -1.14 10.28 -22.41
C LEU A 162 -2.66 10.15 -22.23
N GLY A 163 -3.41 9.80 -23.28
CA GLY A 163 -4.84 9.47 -23.14
C GLY A 163 -5.09 8.30 -22.17
N GLU A 164 -6.27 8.23 -21.57
CA GLU A 164 -6.61 7.22 -20.54
C GLU A 164 -6.34 5.79 -21.01
N ASN A 165 -6.79 5.42 -22.20
CA ASN A 165 -6.57 4.08 -22.77
C ASN A 165 -5.08 3.74 -22.90
N GLY A 166 -4.26 4.72 -23.29
CA GLY A 166 -2.82 4.54 -23.43
C GLY A 166 -2.14 4.36 -22.08
N LEU A 167 -2.51 5.18 -21.09
CA LEU A 167 -1.96 5.08 -19.74
C LEU A 167 -2.37 3.75 -19.09
N MET A 168 -3.65 3.37 -19.20
CA MET A 168 -4.15 2.10 -18.68
C MET A 168 -3.42 0.90 -19.29
N ALA A 169 -3.15 0.90 -20.60
CA ALA A 169 -2.40 -0.16 -21.25
C ALA A 169 -0.95 -0.27 -20.72
N ILE A 170 -0.27 0.85 -20.50
CA ILE A 170 1.08 0.88 -19.93
C ILE A 170 1.08 0.34 -18.49
N LEU A 171 0.12 0.77 -17.66
CA LEU A 171 0.04 0.33 -16.28
C LEU A 171 -0.31 -1.17 -16.19
N ASN A 172 -1.25 -1.65 -17.01
CA ASN A 172 -1.57 -3.08 -17.08
C ASN A 172 -0.36 -3.90 -17.50
N LYS A 173 0.40 -3.44 -18.49
CA LYS A 173 1.65 -4.08 -18.92
C LYS A 173 2.68 -4.15 -17.78
N GLY A 174 2.81 -3.07 -17.00
CA GLY A 174 3.68 -3.05 -15.82
C GLY A 174 3.24 -4.03 -14.73
N LEU A 175 1.93 -4.29 -14.61
CA LEU A 175 1.36 -5.25 -13.68
C LEU A 175 1.39 -6.71 -14.19
N GLU A 176 1.60 -6.98 -15.48
CA GLU A 176 1.54 -8.34 -16.06
C GLU A 176 2.42 -9.34 -15.30
N ALA A 177 3.65 -8.93 -14.94
CA ALA A 177 4.60 -9.78 -14.20
C ALA A 177 4.12 -10.12 -12.78
N HIS A 178 3.19 -9.34 -12.23
CA HIS A 178 2.70 -9.45 -10.87
C HIS A 178 1.18 -9.60 -10.78
N VAL A 179 0.50 -9.92 -11.90
CA VAL A 179 -0.97 -9.88 -11.98
C VAL A 179 -1.63 -10.77 -10.93
N LYS A 180 -1.07 -11.96 -10.67
CA LYS A 180 -1.57 -12.88 -9.64
C LYS A 180 -1.37 -12.32 -8.24
N GLU A 181 -0.23 -11.70 -7.98
CA GLU A 181 0.06 -11.10 -6.67
C GLU A 181 -0.82 -9.87 -6.43
N TYR A 182 -0.99 -9.02 -7.44
CA TYR A 182 -1.90 -7.88 -7.40
C TYR A 182 -3.35 -8.32 -7.19
N GLN A 183 -3.82 -9.34 -7.92
CA GLN A 183 -5.14 -9.93 -7.69
C GLN A 183 -5.28 -10.49 -6.28
N ILE A 184 -4.28 -11.21 -5.76
CA ILE A 184 -4.28 -11.70 -4.37
C ILE A 184 -4.27 -10.55 -3.36
N PHE A 185 -3.52 -9.50 -3.63
CA PHE A 185 -3.48 -8.30 -2.79
C PHE A 185 -4.85 -7.64 -2.72
N CYS A 186 -5.56 -7.60 -3.85
CA CYS A 186 -6.91 -7.08 -4.02
C CYS A 186 -8.03 -8.08 -3.70
N SER A 187 -7.73 -9.37 -3.52
CA SER A 187 -8.70 -10.43 -3.19
C SER A 187 -8.55 -10.96 -1.78
N LYS A 188 -7.44 -10.69 -1.08
CA LYS A 188 -7.37 -10.81 0.37
C LYS A 188 -8.18 -9.73 1.11
N THR A 189 -8.85 -8.86 0.36
CA THR A 189 -10.00 -8.03 0.75
C THR A 189 -11.34 -8.63 0.27
N LYS A 190 -11.35 -9.88 -0.21
CA LYS A 190 -12.50 -10.69 -0.62
C LYS A 190 -12.30 -12.14 -0.18
N THR A 191 -12.47 -12.42 1.11
CA THR A 191 -12.66 -13.82 1.53
C THR A 191 -13.86 -13.90 2.46
N ASN A 192 -15.02 -14.12 1.85
CA ASN A 192 -16.11 -14.89 2.42
C ASN A 192 -15.89 -16.35 2.01
N VAL A 193 -15.65 -17.22 2.98
CA VAL A 193 -16.50 -18.40 3.29
C VAL A 193 -16.43 -18.60 4.79
#